data_AF-A0A662KT25-F1
#
_entry.id   AF-A0A662KT25-F1
#
_cell.length_a   1.000
_cell.length_b   1.000
_cell.length_c   1.000
_cell.angle_alpha   90.00
_cell.angle_beta   90.00
_cell.angle_gamma   90.00
#
_symmetry.space_group_name_H-M   'P 1'
#
loop_
_entity.id
_entity.type
_entity.pdbx_description
1 polymer ?
#
loop_
_entity_poly.entity_id
_entity_poly.type
_entity_poly.pdbx_seq_one_letter_code
_entity_poly.pdbx_strand_id
1 'polypeptide(L)'
;MGGERPGGITVLAVLYILSGLFALGMGAMVLTGSTMMPFFGGLVAAVGAIYVIIGLIDFAIAYGLWNLQPWARTVAIIFAIIGLLGFPIGTIISIIILWYLFKPEIKEAFKKT
;
A
#
# COMPACT_ATOMS: atom_id res chain seq x y z
N MET A 1 -4.80 26.15 -13.88
CA MET A 1 -3.38 26.23 -13.51
C MET A 1 -3.08 25.04 -12.63
N GLY A 2 -2.56 23.95 -13.20
CA GLY A 2 -2.28 22.72 -12.46
C GLY A 2 -1.11 22.96 -11.52
N GLY A 3 -1.38 23.25 -10.26
CA GLY A 3 -0.34 23.29 -9.24
C GLY A 3 0.35 21.94 -9.25
N GLU A 4 1.62 21.92 -9.63
CA GLU A 4 2.41 20.71 -9.70
C GLU A 4 2.36 20.06 -8.31
N ARG A 5 1.58 18.99 -8.18
CA ARG A 5 1.60 18.16 -6.99
C ARG A 5 3.07 17.73 -6.84
N PRO A 6 3.70 17.92 -5.66
CA PRO A 6 5.07 17.51 -5.43
C PRO A 6 5.29 16.12 -6.02
N GLY A 7 6.23 15.97 -6.96
CA GLY A 7 6.36 14.74 -7.74
C GLY A 7 6.44 13.48 -6.88
N GLY A 8 6.98 13.60 -5.66
CA GLY A 8 7.03 12.50 -4.69
C GLY A 8 5.65 12.01 -4.19
N ILE A 9 4.60 12.85 -4.15
CA ILE A 9 3.24 12.38 -3.81
C ILE A 9 2.69 11.52 -4.93
N THR A 10 2.89 11.93 -6.19
CA THR A 10 2.51 11.13 -7.35
C THR A 10 3.23 9.78 -7.33
N VAL A 11 4.54 9.78 -7.05
CA VAL A 11 5.32 8.53 -6.90
C VAL A 11 4.75 7.66 -5.78
N LEU A 12 4.48 8.23 -4.60
CA LEU A 12 3.90 7.48 -3.48
C LEU A 12 2.53 6.89 -3.81
N ALA A 13 1.64 7.67 -4.43
CA ALA A 13 0.32 7.19 -4.82
C ALA A 13 0.42 6.04 -5.84
N VAL A 14 1.33 6.15 -6.83
CA VAL A 14 1.59 5.08 -7.79
C VAL A 14 2.14 3.84 -7.11
N LEU A 15 3.09 3.98 -6.17
CA LEU A 15 3.64 2.84 -5.43
C LEU A 15 2.56 2.10 -4.64
N TYR A 16 1.65 2.82 -3.96
CA TYR A 16 0.54 2.21 -3.25
C TYR A 16 -0.49 1.58 -4.19
N ILE A 17 -0.80 2.21 -5.33
CA ILE A 17 -1.67 1.60 -6.36
C ILE A 17 -1.08 0.29 -6.87
N LEU A 18 0.21 0.25 -7.20
CA LEU A 18 0.87 -0.95 -7.68
C LEU A 18 0.92 -2.04 -6.60
N SER A 19 1.20 -1.65 -5.35
CA SER A 19 1.17 -2.57 -4.20
C SER A 19 -0.23 -3.15 -4.00
N GLY A 20 -1.26 -2.31 -4.11
CA GLY A 20 -2.66 -2.73 -3.99
C GLY A 20 -3.09 -3.68 -5.11
N LEU A 21 -2.73 -3.38 -6.36
CA LEU A 21 -2.98 -4.28 -7.49
C LEU A 21 -2.29 -5.63 -7.31
N PHE A 22 -1.04 -5.63 -6.86
CA PHE A 22 -0.31 -6.85 -6.57
C PHE A 22 -0.97 -7.65 -5.46
N ALA A 23 -1.36 -7.01 -4.35
CA ALA A 23 -2.03 -7.64 -3.23
C ALA A 23 -3.40 -8.22 -3.63
N LEU A 24 -4.18 -7.51 -4.44
CA LEU A 24 -5.45 -8.03 -4.97
C LEU A 24 -5.22 -9.24 -5.88
N GLY A 25 -4.25 -9.18 -6.78
CA GLY A 25 -3.92 -10.28 -7.69
C GLY A 25 -3.47 -11.53 -6.91
N MET A 26 -2.57 -11.35 -5.94
CA MET A 26 -2.12 -12.42 -5.05
C MET A 26 -3.27 -12.97 -4.20
N GLY A 27 -4.11 -12.11 -3.62
CA GLY A 27 -5.26 -12.51 -2.84
C GLY A 27 -6.25 -13.35 -3.64
N ALA A 28 -6.57 -12.95 -4.87
CA ALA A 28 -7.42 -13.71 -5.79
C ALA A 28 -6.79 -15.06 -6.17
N MET A 29 -5.49 -15.09 -6.45
CA MET A 29 -4.76 -16.34 -6.75
C MET A 29 -4.78 -17.30 -5.55
N VAL A 30 -4.54 -16.80 -4.34
CA VAL A 30 -4.55 -17.61 -3.11
C VAL A 30 -5.96 -18.11 -2.80
N LEU A 31 -6.97 -17.26 -2.94
CA LEU A 31 -8.38 -17.64 -2.73
C LEU A 31 -8.81 -18.75 -3.70
N THR A 32 -8.50 -18.62 -4.98
CA THR A 32 -8.82 -19.65 -5.97
C THR A 32 -8.05 -20.95 -5.70
N GLY A 33 -6.75 -20.87 -5.41
CA GLY A 33 -5.93 -22.03 -5.03
C GLY A 33 -6.40 -22.75 -3.76
N SER A 34 -7.00 -22.03 -2.81
CA SER A 34 -7.50 -22.60 -1.55
C SER A 34 -8.57 -23.66 -1.76
N THR A 35 -9.36 -23.55 -2.83
CA THR A 35 -10.44 -24.50 -3.16
C THR A 35 -9.90 -25.87 -3.58
N MET A 36 -8.63 -25.95 -3.96
CA MET A 36 -7.94 -27.19 -4.36
C MET A 36 -7.28 -27.91 -3.18
N MET A 37 -7.35 -27.36 -1.96
CA MET A 37 -6.70 -27.91 -0.76
C MET A 37 -7.70 -28.44 0.26
N PRO A 38 -7.92 -29.76 0.36
CA PRO A 38 -8.99 -30.33 1.18
C PRO A 38 -8.80 -30.16 2.70
N PHE A 39 -7.56 -30.14 3.19
CA PHE A 39 -7.28 -30.05 4.63
C PHE A 39 -6.96 -28.63 5.13
N PHE A 40 -6.39 -27.79 4.26
CA PHE A 40 -5.93 -26.44 4.62
C PHE A 40 -6.68 -25.31 3.92
N GLY A 41 -7.65 -25.62 3.06
CA GLY A 41 -8.34 -24.63 2.22
C GLY A 41 -8.91 -23.45 3.02
N GLY A 42 -9.53 -23.70 4.18
CA GLY A 42 -10.04 -22.62 5.04
C GLY A 42 -8.96 -21.66 5.54
N LEU A 43 -7.81 -22.17 5.98
CA LEU A 43 -6.69 -21.35 6.44
C LEU A 43 -6.08 -20.55 5.28
N VAL A 44 -5.90 -21.20 4.13
CA VAL A 44 -5.35 -20.56 2.92
C VAL A 44 -6.31 -19.50 2.39
N ALA A 45 -7.62 -19.74 2.42
CA ALA A 45 -8.63 -18.76 2.05
C ALA A 45 -8.59 -17.52 2.96
N ALA A 46 -8.39 -17.70 4.26
CA ALA A 46 -8.23 -16.59 5.21
C ALA A 46 -7.01 -15.72 4.86
N VAL A 47 -5.88 -16.34 4.49
CA VAL A 47 -4.69 -15.62 4.02
C VAL A 47 -5.00 -14.84 2.74
N GLY A 48 -5.69 -15.45 1.77
CA GLY A 48 -6.08 -14.78 0.54
C GLY A 48 -7.01 -13.58 0.78
N ALA A 49 -7.98 -13.71 1.70
CA ALA A 49 -8.85 -12.61 2.10
C ALA A 49 -8.09 -11.46 2.76
N ILE A 50 -7.07 -11.75 3.59
CA ILE A 50 -6.19 -10.73 4.18
C ILE A 50 -5.47 -9.95 3.08
N TYR A 51 -4.93 -10.62 2.06
CA TYR A 51 -4.30 -9.95 0.92
C TYR A 51 -5.26 -9.03 0.16
N VAL A 52 -6.51 -9.46 -0.05
CA VAL A 52 -7.53 -8.61 -0.67
C VAL A 52 -7.79 -7.36 0.16
N ILE A 53 -7.95 -7.51 1.48
CA ILE A 53 -8.17 -6.39 2.41
C ILE A 53 -6.98 -5.41 2.36
N ILE A 54 -5.74 -5.93 2.40
CA ILE A 54 -4.54 -5.11 2.28
C ILE A 54 -4.56 -4.32 0.97
N GLY A 55 -4.90 -4.96 -0.14
CA GLY A 55 -4.97 -4.29 -1.44
C GLY A 55 -5.97 -3.13 -1.47
N LEU A 56 -7.15 -3.30 -0.85
CA LEU A 56 -8.13 -2.22 -0.72
C LEU A 56 -7.64 -1.08 0.17
N ILE A 57 -6.93 -1.39 1.26
CA ILE A 57 -6.35 -0.37 2.14
C ILE A 57 -5.27 0.42 1.39
N ASP A 58 -4.43 -0.23 0.58
CA ASP A 58 -3.41 0.45 -0.22
C ASP A 58 -4.04 1.45 -1.21
N PHE A 59 -5.17 1.12 -1.83
CA PHE A 59 -5.92 2.09 -2.65
C PHE A 59 -6.47 3.26 -1.84
N ALA A 60 -6.99 2.99 -0.64
CA ALA A 60 -7.46 4.06 0.25
C ALA A 60 -6.30 4.99 0.65
N ILE A 61 -5.11 4.44 0.95
CA ILE A 61 -3.89 5.22 1.23
C ILE A 61 -3.50 6.03 0.00
N ALA A 62 -3.45 5.42 -1.19
CA ALA A 62 -3.11 6.13 -2.42
C ALA A 62 -4.05 7.31 -2.67
N TYR A 63 -5.36 7.10 -2.51
CA TYR A 63 -6.36 8.16 -2.62
C TYR A 63 -6.15 9.25 -1.56
N GLY A 64 -5.89 8.87 -0.31
CA GLY A 64 -5.63 9.80 0.78
C GLY A 64 -4.37 10.64 0.53
N LEU A 65 -3.28 10.03 0.07
CA LEU A 65 -2.03 10.71 -0.28
C LEU A 65 -2.22 11.64 -1.47
N TRP A 66 -2.93 11.20 -2.51
CA TRP A 66 -3.23 12.00 -3.70
C TRP A 66 -4.02 13.27 -3.39
N ASN A 67 -4.91 13.20 -2.40
CA ASN A 67 -5.72 14.32 -1.92
C ASN A 67 -5.12 15.03 -0.70
N LEU A 68 -3.84 14.78 -0.38
CA LEU A 68 -3.11 15.42 0.72
C LEU A 68 -3.82 15.34 2.08
N GLN A 69 -4.54 14.26 2.33
CA GLN A 69 -5.30 14.10 3.57
C GLN A 69 -4.34 13.83 4.76
N PRO A 70 -4.49 14.52 5.90
CA PRO A 70 -3.54 14.42 7.02
C PRO A 70 -3.46 13.00 7.63
N TRP A 71 -4.56 12.24 7.60
CA TRP A 71 -4.58 10.85 8.07
C TRP A 71 -3.76 9.91 7.17
N ALA A 72 -3.70 10.18 5.87
CA ALA A 72 -3.11 9.28 4.88
C ALA A 72 -1.61 9.10 5.09
N ARG A 73 -0.92 10.18 5.47
CA ARG A 73 0.51 10.13 5.77
C ARG A 73 0.82 9.22 6.96
N THR A 74 0.05 9.33 8.05
CA THR A 74 0.24 8.51 9.24
C THR A 74 -0.05 7.05 8.95
N VAL A 75 -1.16 6.76 8.26
CA VAL A 75 -1.51 5.38 7.87
C VAL A 75 -0.47 4.79 6.92
N ALA A 76 0.01 5.56 5.95
CA ALA A 76 1.07 5.12 5.03
C ALA A 76 2.36 4.73 5.77
N ILE A 77 2.79 5.52 6.76
CA ILE A 77 3.98 5.19 7.57
C ILE A 77 3.77 3.87 8.31
N ILE A 78 2.63 3.68 8.96
CA ILE A 78 2.32 2.45 9.70
C ILE A 78 2.33 1.24 8.75
N PHE A 79 1.65 1.36 7.61
CA PHE A 79 1.58 0.28 6.62
C PHE A 79 2.93 -0.04 6.01
N ALA A 80 3.76 0.98 5.72
CA ALA A 80 5.09 0.75 5.21
C ALA A 80 6.00 0.06 6.25
N ILE A 81 5.86 0.37 7.54
CA ILE A 81 6.58 -0.38 8.59
C ILE A 81 6.16 -1.85 8.61
N ILE A 82 4.85 -2.14 8.53
CA ILE A 82 4.33 -3.52 8.45
C ILE A 82 4.85 -4.21 7.18
N GLY A 83 4.85 -3.49 6.05
CA GLY A 83 5.34 -3.97 4.76
C GLY A 83 6.82 -4.35 4.74
N LEU A 84 7.63 -3.88 5.69
CA LEU A 84 9.02 -4.33 5.85
C LEU A 84 9.13 -5.84 6.12
N LEU A 85 8.09 -6.46 6.69
CA LEU A 85 8.02 -7.90 6.92
C LEU A 85 7.79 -8.71 5.63
N GLY A 86 7.34 -8.07 4.55
CA GLY A 86 7.04 -8.69 3.25
C GLY A 86 8.28 -8.96 2.40
N PHE A 87 9.29 -9.62 2.95
CA PHE A 87 10.58 -9.82 2.27
C PHE A 87 10.47 -10.74 1.03
N PRO A 88 11.21 -10.47 -0.06
CA PRO A 88 12.09 -9.31 -0.29
C PRO A 88 11.41 -8.09 -0.91
N ILE A 89 10.38 -8.32 -1.73
CA ILE A 89 9.79 -7.27 -2.59
C ILE A 89 9.08 -6.21 -1.76
N GLY A 90 8.23 -6.63 -0.80
CA GLY A 90 7.51 -5.73 0.09
C GLY A 90 8.45 -4.88 0.95
N THR A 91 9.59 -5.45 1.38
CA THR A 91 10.62 -4.70 2.12
C THR A 91 11.23 -3.59 1.28
N ILE A 92 11.62 -3.86 0.03
CA ILE A 92 12.22 -2.86 -0.87
C ILE A 92 11.22 -1.72 -1.12
N ILE A 93 9.98 -2.06 -1.48
CA ILE A 93 8.93 -1.07 -1.74
C ILE A 93 8.68 -0.22 -0.48
N SER A 94 8.60 -0.85 0.69
CA SER A 94 8.35 -0.17 1.96
C SER A 94 9.47 0.79 2.35
N ILE A 95 10.73 0.41 2.13
CA ILE A 95 11.88 1.31 2.35
C ILE A 95 11.78 2.54 1.46
N ILE A 96 11.45 2.35 0.17
CA ILE A 96 11.27 3.46 -0.78
C ILE A 96 10.13 4.37 -0.32
N ILE A 97 8.98 3.82 0.05
CA ILE A 97 7.82 4.57 0.53
C ILE A 97 8.19 5.39 1.78
N LEU A 98 8.82 4.77 2.79
CA LEU A 98 9.26 5.46 4.00
C LEU A 98 10.21 6.59 3.65
N TRP A 99 11.23 6.33 2.82
CA TRP A 99 12.19 7.34 2.41
C TRP A 99 11.50 8.55 1.76
N TYR A 100 10.55 8.34 0.85
CA TYR A 100 9.76 9.42 0.25
C TYR A 100 8.87 10.15 1.28
N LEU A 101 8.17 9.44 2.17
CA LEU A 101 7.28 10.05 3.18
C LEU A 101 8.01 10.94 4.19
N PHE A 102 9.32 10.72 4.39
CA PHE A 102 10.15 11.52 5.28
C PHE A 102 10.89 12.68 4.60
N LYS A 103 10.82 12.78 3.26
CA LYS A 103 11.37 13.91 2.51
C LYS A 103 10.74 15.24 2.92
N PRO A 104 11.53 16.33 2.98
CA PRO A 104 11.04 17.64 3.40
C PRO A 104 9.92 18.16 2.50
N GLU A 105 10.00 17.95 1.18
CA GLU A 105 8.98 18.41 0.22
C GLU A 105 7.61 17.79 0.51
N ILE A 106 7.58 16.52 0.90
CA ILE A 106 6.34 15.81 1.27
C ILE A 106 5.83 16.31 2.61
N LYS A 107 6.71 16.46 3.61
CA LYS A 107 6.34 17.01 4.92
C LYS A 107 5.71 18.40 4.79
N GLU A 108 6.26 19.25 3.94
CA GLU A 108 5.73 20.59 3.69
C GLU A 108 4.39 20.55 2.98
N ALA A 109 4.20 19.63 2.03
CA ALA A 109 2.93 19.47 1.32
C ALA A 109 1.76 19.15 2.27
N PHE A 110 1.99 18.29 3.26
CA PHE A 110 0.97 17.95 4.27
C PHE A 110 0.79 19.02 5.37
N LYS A 111 1.70 20.00 5.50
CA LYS A 111 1.55 21.12 6.45
C LYS A 111 0.73 22.29 5.90
N LYS A 112 0.57 22.37 4.58
CA LYS A 112 -0.13 23.46 3.88
C LYS A 112 -1.65 23.22 3.74
N THR A 113 -2.10 22.02 4.07
CA THR A 113 -3.51 21.57 4.18
C THR A 113 -3.97 21.62 5.62
#